data_AF-A0A3M2W8H9-F1
#
_entry.id   AF-A0A3M2W8H9-F1
#
_cell.length_a   1.000
_cell.length_b   1.000
_cell.length_c   1.000
_cell.angle_alpha   90.00
_cell.angle_beta   90.00
_cell.angle_gamma   90.00
#
_symmetry.space_group_name_H-M   'P 1'
#
loop_
_entity.id
_entity.type
_entity.pdbx_description
1 polymer ?
#
loop_
_entity_poly.entity_id
_entity_poly.type
_entity_poly.pdbx_seq_one_letter_code
_entity_poly.pdbx_strand_id
1 'polypeptide(L)'
;MKAIMILPGIVCALLASNAFAESRNESGGLQVMTSIATILGAIVVFIFSQMVLKLVIEPVQQLKGSIGQTANTLLRYQAKITNAADDDEVSATVKGHAADLMSKAEIISCYWVAQRIFGLPKKADIRTAAQELNLIGYSLMSAYKQHQQPHEMPADIFKLSSGNWVALAKIGKLLKVSTSY
;
A
#
# COMPACT_ATOMS: atom_id res chain seq x y z
N MET A 1 -16.94 7.45 8.17
CA MET A 1 -16.74 7.49 6.70
C MET A 1 -18.06 7.22 5.96
N LYS A 2 -19.09 8.06 6.14
CA LYS A 2 -20.39 7.95 5.43
C LYS A 2 -20.76 9.22 4.64
N ALA A 3 -20.04 10.33 4.82
CA ALA A 3 -20.35 11.62 4.21
C ALA A 3 -19.85 11.78 2.77
N ILE A 4 -18.80 11.04 2.36
CA ILE A 4 -18.21 11.17 1.01
C ILE A 4 -19.09 10.54 -0.09
N MET A 5 -20.07 9.71 0.28
CA MET A 5 -20.93 8.98 -0.67
C MET A 5 -22.22 9.72 -1.07
N ILE A 6 -22.45 10.93 -0.53
CA ILE A 6 -23.69 11.70 -0.77
C ILE A 6 -23.46 12.87 -1.76
N LEU A 7 -22.20 13.27 -1.95
CA LEU A 7 -21.83 14.41 -2.78
C LEU A 7 -22.21 14.29 -4.27
N PRO A 8 -22.10 13.12 -4.95
CA PRO A 8 -22.49 13.04 -6.36
C PRO A 8 -24.01 13.07 -6.56
N GLY A 9 -24.81 12.63 -5.57
CA GLY A 9 -26.28 12.66 -5.65
C GLY A 9 -26.86 14.08 -5.59
N ILE A 10 -26.29 14.94 -4.74
CA ILE A 10 -26.75 16.33 -4.57
C ILE A 10 -26.40 17.19 -5.79
N VAL A 11 -25.21 17.00 -6.36
CA VAL A 11 -24.80 17.72 -7.60
C VAL A 11 -25.65 17.29 -8.80
N CYS A 12 -26.02 16.01 -8.88
CA CYS A 12 -26.89 15.50 -9.94
C CYS A 12 -28.34 16.02 -9.80
N ALA A 13 -28.86 16.12 -8.58
CA ALA A 13 -30.19 16.69 -8.31
C ALA A 13 -30.25 18.20 -8.62
N LEU A 14 -29.20 18.95 -8.26
CA LEU A 14 -29.12 20.40 -8.55
C LEU A 14 -28.99 20.69 -10.05
N LEU A 15 -28.26 19.86 -10.80
CA LEU A 15 -28.18 19.99 -12.26
C LEU A 15 -29.50 19.61 -12.95
N ALA A 16 -30.21 18.60 -12.44
CA ALA A 16 -31.53 18.22 -12.94
C ALA A 16 -32.61 19.30 -12.67
N SER A 17 -32.56 19.97 -11.53
CA SER A 17 -33.48 21.08 -11.22
C SER A 17 -33.27 22.30 -12.12
N ASN A 18 -32.02 22.61 -12.50
CA ASN A 18 -31.74 23.73 -13.40
C ASN A 18 -32.13 23.45 -14.86
N ALA A 19 -32.13 22.18 -15.29
CA ALA A 19 -32.61 21.81 -16.63
C ALA A 19 -34.14 21.86 -16.76
N PHE A 20 -34.88 21.72 -15.66
CA PHE A 20 -36.34 21.69 -15.69
C PHE A 20 -36.99 23.09 -15.76
N ALA A 21 -36.25 24.14 -15.34
CA ALA A 21 -36.74 25.52 -15.35
C ALA A 21 -36.78 26.16 -16.76
N GLU A 22 -36.08 25.57 -17.75
CA GLU A 22 -35.97 26.10 -19.11
C GLU A 22 -36.98 25.42 -20.06
N SER A 23 -38.28 25.48 -19.75
CA SER A 23 -39.34 24.94 -20.62
C SER A 23 -40.45 25.95 -20.92
N ARG A 24 -40.15 26.89 -21.82
CA ARG A 24 -41.17 27.36 -22.76
C ARG A 24 -40.61 27.51 -24.17
N ASN A 25 -41.12 26.63 -25.02
CA ASN A 25 -41.35 26.75 -26.45
C ASN A 25 -40.40 26.01 -27.42
N GLU A 26 -41.02 25.15 -28.23
CA GLU A 26 -40.60 24.55 -29.51
C GLU A 26 -39.25 23.83 -29.61
N SER A 27 -39.30 22.48 -29.45
CA SER A 27 -38.58 21.42 -30.22
C SER A 27 -38.44 20.13 -29.38
N GLY A 28 -39.57 19.48 -29.07
CA GLY A 28 -39.63 18.34 -28.14
C GLY A 28 -38.72 17.14 -28.51
N GLY A 29 -38.37 16.94 -29.78
CA GLY A 29 -37.42 15.91 -30.20
C GLY A 29 -35.97 16.18 -29.81
N LEU A 30 -35.53 17.45 -29.88
CA LEU A 30 -34.14 17.83 -29.57
C LEU A 30 -33.89 17.87 -28.04
N GLN A 31 -34.92 18.24 -27.28
CA GLN A 31 -34.85 18.30 -25.81
C GLN A 31 -34.78 16.90 -25.17
N VAL A 32 -35.46 15.91 -25.75
CA VAL A 32 -35.37 14.51 -25.29
C VAL A 32 -33.98 13.92 -25.60
N MET A 33 -33.41 14.21 -26.77
CA MET A 33 -32.08 13.71 -27.16
C MET A 33 -30.97 14.25 -26.27
N THR A 34 -31.03 15.53 -25.90
CA THR A 34 -30.05 16.16 -24.98
C THR A 34 -30.20 15.65 -23.54
N SER A 35 -31.42 15.41 -23.08
CA SER A 35 -31.69 14.82 -21.77
C SER A 35 -31.11 13.39 -21.68
N ILE A 36 -31.33 12.55 -22.70
CA ILE A 36 -30.78 11.19 -22.76
C ILE A 36 -29.25 11.23 -22.79
N ALA A 37 -28.65 12.11 -23.60
CA ALA A 37 -27.19 12.27 -23.67
C ALA A 37 -26.59 12.66 -22.31
N THR A 38 -27.28 13.52 -21.55
CA THR A 38 -26.84 13.96 -20.22
C THR A 38 -26.89 12.80 -19.22
N ILE A 39 -27.98 12.02 -19.22
CA ILE A 39 -28.12 10.84 -18.35
C ILE A 39 -27.04 9.80 -18.68
N LEU A 40 -26.82 9.51 -19.97
CA LEU A 40 -25.77 8.59 -20.41
C LEU A 40 -24.38 9.10 -20.02
N GLY A 41 -24.12 10.39 -20.19
CA GLY A 41 -22.88 11.04 -19.74
C GLY A 41 -22.65 10.86 -18.24
N ALA A 42 -23.69 11.08 -17.42
CA ALA A 42 -23.61 10.89 -15.97
C ALA A 42 -23.30 9.43 -15.60
N ILE A 43 -23.94 8.45 -16.28
CA ILE A 43 -23.67 7.03 -16.06
C ILE A 43 -22.23 6.67 -16.42
N VAL A 44 -21.71 7.17 -17.55
CA VAL A 44 -20.32 6.91 -17.97
C VAL A 44 -19.32 7.49 -16.97
N VAL A 45 -19.51 8.73 -16.54
CA VAL A 45 -18.64 9.37 -15.53
C VAL A 45 -18.73 8.63 -14.19
N PHE A 46 -19.92 8.15 -13.80
CA PHE A 46 -20.10 7.35 -12.60
C PHE A 46 -19.35 6.01 -12.67
N ILE A 47 -19.49 5.28 -13.77
CA ILE A 47 -18.76 4.01 -13.98
C ILE A 47 -17.26 4.24 -13.96
N PHE A 48 -16.79 5.30 -14.64
CA PHE A 48 -15.37 5.65 -14.66
C PHE A 48 -14.85 5.99 -13.25
N SER A 49 -15.62 6.74 -12.46
CA SER A 49 -15.31 7.03 -11.06
C SER A 49 -15.17 5.74 -10.24
N GLN A 50 -16.14 4.82 -10.35
CA GLN A 50 -16.09 3.53 -9.65
C GLN A 50 -14.88 2.69 -10.07
N MET A 51 -14.53 2.72 -11.36
CA MET A 51 -13.35 2.04 -11.89
C MET A 51 -12.08 2.60 -11.24
N VAL A 52 -11.92 3.93 -11.17
CA VAL A 52 -10.77 4.56 -10.51
C VAL A 52 -10.72 4.23 -9.02
N LEU A 53 -11.86 4.25 -8.33
CA LEU A 53 -11.95 3.90 -6.91
C LEU A 53 -11.45 2.48 -6.65
N LYS A 54 -12.00 1.49 -7.36
CA LYS A 54 -11.62 0.08 -7.16
C LYS A 54 -10.22 -0.26 -7.65
N LEU A 55 -9.81 0.32 -8.77
CA LEU A 55 -8.55 -0.06 -9.42
C LEU A 55 -7.34 0.65 -8.80
N VAL A 56 -7.53 1.81 -8.15
CA VAL A 56 -6.43 2.58 -7.55
C VAL A 56 -6.52 2.62 -6.03
N ILE A 57 -7.66 2.96 -5.43
CA ILE A 57 -7.72 3.22 -3.98
C ILE A 57 -7.57 1.92 -3.19
N GLU A 58 -8.25 0.86 -3.61
CA GLU A 58 -8.21 -0.44 -2.94
C GLU A 58 -6.79 -1.04 -2.88
N PRO A 59 -6.03 -1.19 -3.99
CA PRO A 59 -4.68 -1.74 -3.91
C PRO A 59 -3.70 -0.82 -3.18
N VAL A 60 -3.91 0.50 -3.22
CA VAL A 60 -3.11 1.46 -2.43
C VAL A 60 -3.33 1.26 -0.92
N GLN A 61 -4.58 1.06 -0.50
CA GLN A 61 -4.91 0.77 0.89
C GLN A 61 -4.33 -0.58 1.34
N GLN A 62 -4.40 -1.61 0.50
CA GLN A 62 -3.80 -2.91 0.79
C GLN A 62 -2.28 -2.81 0.97
N LEU A 63 -1.58 -2.07 0.10
CA LEU A 63 -0.14 -1.85 0.23
C LEU A 63 0.20 -1.10 1.53
N LYS A 64 -0.52 -0.01 1.85
CA LYS A 64 -0.31 0.73 3.11
C LYS A 64 -0.59 -0.15 4.34
N GLY A 65 -1.64 -0.96 4.28
CA GLY A 65 -1.96 -1.94 5.32
C GLY A 65 -0.82 -2.93 5.51
N SER A 66 -0.26 -3.46 4.42
CA SER A 66 0.89 -4.36 4.45
C SER A 66 2.13 -3.70 5.06
N ILE A 67 2.44 -2.46 4.67
CA ILE A 67 3.54 -1.68 5.24
C ILE A 67 3.35 -1.49 6.76
N GLY A 68 2.13 -1.19 7.20
CA GLY A 68 1.79 -1.06 8.62
C GLY A 68 1.91 -2.38 9.39
N GLN A 69 1.44 -3.49 8.80
CA GLN A 69 1.59 -4.83 9.37
C GLN A 69 3.07 -5.22 9.50
N THR A 70 3.87 -4.95 8.48
CA THR A 70 5.32 -5.14 8.53
C THR A 70 5.97 -4.34 9.65
N ALA A 71 5.67 -3.04 9.75
CA ALA A 71 6.20 -2.20 10.82
C ALA A 71 5.81 -2.75 12.21
N ASN A 72 4.56 -3.16 12.38
CA ASN A 72 4.08 -3.76 13.63
C ASN A 72 4.81 -5.07 13.96
N THR A 73 5.03 -5.95 12.98
CA THR A 73 5.80 -7.19 13.19
C THR A 73 7.26 -6.89 13.55
N LEU A 74 7.90 -5.94 12.87
CA LEU A 74 9.29 -5.54 13.17
C LEU A 74 9.41 -4.95 14.58
N LEU A 75 8.47 -4.11 15.01
CA LEU A 75 8.43 -3.56 16.37
C LEU A 75 8.16 -4.64 17.42
N ARG A 76 7.22 -5.55 17.15
CA ARG A 76 6.86 -6.65 18.06
C ARG A 76 8.04 -7.58 18.32
N TYR A 77 8.82 -7.88 17.29
CA TYR A 77 9.97 -8.79 17.38
C TYR A 77 11.31 -8.05 17.36
N GLN A 78 11.34 -6.74 17.63
CA GLN A 78 12.55 -5.92 17.55
C GLN A 78 13.67 -6.52 18.37
N ALA A 79 13.42 -6.90 19.63
CA ALA A 79 14.44 -7.50 20.49
C ALA A 79 15.03 -8.81 19.93
N LYS A 80 14.21 -9.65 19.29
CA LYS A 80 14.69 -10.90 18.65
C LYS A 80 15.51 -10.60 17.41
N ILE A 81 15.05 -9.64 16.59
CA ILE A 81 15.73 -9.19 15.37
C ILE A 81 17.08 -8.56 15.70
N THR A 82 17.13 -7.62 16.65
CA THR A 82 18.35 -6.92 17.01
C THR A 82 19.36 -7.83 17.68
N ASN A 83 18.91 -8.83 18.44
CA ASN A 83 19.82 -9.80 19.06
C ASN A 83 20.19 -10.95 18.12
N ALA A 84 19.68 -10.95 16.89
CA ALA A 84 19.79 -12.05 15.93
C ALA A 84 19.48 -13.40 16.60
N ALA A 85 18.39 -13.45 17.37
CA ALA A 85 17.95 -14.68 18.04
C ALA A 85 17.41 -15.67 17.02
N ASP A 86 17.67 -16.96 17.21
CA ASP A 86 17.18 -17.99 16.28
C ASP A 86 15.69 -18.19 16.44
N ASP A 87 14.94 -17.90 15.39
CA ASP A 87 13.48 -18.01 15.37
C ASP A 87 12.99 -18.15 13.93
N ASP A 88 12.80 -19.41 13.50
CA ASP A 88 12.39 -19.73 12.14
C ASP A 88 10.97 -19.24 11.83
N GLU A 89 10.10 -19.13 12.83
CA GLU A 89 8.75 -18.59 12.67
C GLU A 89 8.79 -17.08 12.37
N VAL A 90 9.60 -16.34 13.13
CA VAL A 90 9.81 -14.91 12.87
C VAL A 90 10.53 -14.70 11.54
N SER A 91 11.52 -15.54 11.22
CA SER A 91 12.20 -15.55 9.91
C SER A 91 11.20 -15.69 8.75
N ALA A 92 10.35 -16.71 8.80
CA ALA A 92 9.34 -16.97 7.79
C ALA A 92 8.32 -15.82 7.70
N THR A 93 7.90 -15.27 8.84
CA THR A 93 6.97 -14.14 8.88
C THR A 93 7.56 -12.89 8.24
N VAL A 94 8.82 -12.55 8.53
CA VAL A 94 9.50 -11.39 7.95
C VAL A 94 9.71 -11.58 6.44
N LYS A 95 10.11 -12.77 5.99
CA LYS A 95 10.21 -13.08 4.56
C LYS A 95 8.83 -13.03 3.86
N GLY A 96 7.79 -13.49 4.53
CA GLY A 96 6.41 -13.38 4.07
C GLY A 96 6.00 -11.92 3.84
N HIS A 97 6.31 -11.03 4.79
CA HIS A 97 6.08 -9.59 4.63
C HIS A 97 6.84 -8.99 3.45
N ALA A 98 8.08 -9.41 3.19
CA ALA A 98 8.85 -8.96 2.03
C ALA A 98 8.15 -9.34 0.70
N ALA A 99 7.67 -10.58 0.59
CA ALA A 99 6.94 -11.06 -0.58
C ALA A 99 5.61 -10.31 -0.75
N ASP A 100 4.88 -10.10 0.35
CA ASP A 100 3.61 -9.37 0.38
C ASP A 100 3.75 -7.90 -0.04
N LEU A 101 4.81 -7.22 0.40
CA LEU A 101 5.09 -5.85 -0.03
C LEU A 101 5.32 -5.76 -1.54
N MET A 102 6.09 -6.71 -2.08
CA MET A 102 6.38 -6.76 -3.52
C MET A 102 5.15 -7.08 -4.33
N SER A 103 4.38 -8.10 -3.95
CA SER A 103 3.16 -8.51 -4.67
C SER A 103 2.13 -7.39 -4.69
N LYS A 104 1.85 -6.75 -3.54
CA LYS A 104 0.89 -5.64 -3.45
C LYS A 104 1.36 -4.39 -4.18
N ALA A 105 2.67 -4.15 -4.27
CA ALA A 105 3.21 -3.03 -5.05
C ALA A 105 3.14 -3.25 -6.56
N GLU A 106 3.13 -4.50 -7.03
CA GLU A 106 3.02 -4.85 -8.45
C GLU A 106 1.59 -4.76 -8.99
N ILE A 107 0.59 -5.01 -8.14
CA ILE A 107 -0.83 -4.94 -8.50
C ILE A 107 -1.28 -3.50 -8.80
N ILE A 108 -0.60 -2.49 -8.23
CA ILE A 108 -0.98 -1.08 -8.41
C ILE A 108 -0.69 -0.63 -9.85
N SER A 109 -1.76 -0.49 -10.62
CA SER A 109 -1.71 0.15 -11.94
C SER A 109 -1.45 1.66 -11.80
N CYS A 110 -0.65 2.23 -12.70
CA CYS A 110 -0.27 3.66 -12.68
C CYS A 110 0.37 4.11 -11.34
N TYR A 111 1.35 3.35 -10.83
CA TYR A 111 2.02 3.60 -9.55
C TYR A 111 2.49 5.05 -9.36
N TRP A 112 2.99 5.71 -10.39
CA TRP A 112 3.44 7.10 -10.32
C TRP A 112 2.34 8.07 -9.87
N VAL A 113 1.10 7.90 -10.38
CA VAL A 113 -0.05 8.72 -10.00
C VAL A 113 -0.44 8.42 -8.56
N ALA A 114 -0.53 7.14 -8.21
CA ALA A 114 -0.84 6.71 -6.84
C ALA A 114 0.20 7.23 -5.82
N GLN A 115 1.48 7.24 -6.21
CA GLN A 115 2.57 7.77 -5.39
C GLN A 115 2.39 9.26 -5.11
N ARG A 116 2.05 10.07 -6.12
CA ARG A 116 1.87 11.51 -5.97
C ARG A 116 0.64 11.85 -5.13
N ILE A 117 -0.47 11.15 -5.34
CA ILE A 117 -1.75 11.42 -4.68
C ILE A 117 -1.76 10.90 -3.24
N PHE A 118 -1.31 9.66 -3.01
CA PHE A 118 -1.41 9.00 -1.70
C PHE A 118 -0.12 9.02 -0.88
N GLY A 119 0.96 9.59 -1.41
CA GLY A 119 2.24 9.73 -0.70
C GLY A 119 2.99 8.42 -0.50
N LEU A 120 2.78 7.42 -1.37
CA LEU A 120 3.47 6.12 -1.29
C LEU A 120 5.00 6.27 -1.41
N PRO A 121 5.78 5.33 -0.85
CA PRO A 121 7.20 5.20 -1.15
C PRO A 121 7.42 4.90 -2.65
N LYS A 122 8.63 5.01 -3.18
CA LYS A 122 8.87 4.63 -4.59
C LYS A 122 8.87 3.10 -4.70
N LYS A 123 8.53 2.57 -5.88
CA LYS A 123 8.60 1.12 -6.14
C LYS A 123 10.02 0.56 -5.89
N ALA A 124 11.05 1.33 -6.21
CA ALA A 124 12.44 1.00 -5.91
C ALA A 124 12.69 0.90 -4.39
N ASP A 125 12.15 1.83 -3.61
CA ASP A 125 12.30 1.85 -2.15
C ASP A 125 11.59 0.63 -1.52
N ILE A 126 10.42 0.24 -2.02
CA ILE A 126 9.71 -0.98 -1.60
C ILE A 126 10.57 -2.21 -1.89
N ARG A 127 11.14 -2.30 -3.09
CA ARG A 127 12.00 -3.43 -3.46
C ARG A 127 13.22 -3.52 -2.56
N THR A 128 13.88 -2.41 -2.29
CA THR A 128 15.02 -2.38 -1.38
C THR A 128 14.60 -2.73 0.04
N ALA A 129 13.47 -2.22 0.53
CA ALA A 129 12.94 -2.61 1.84
C ALA A 129 12.65 -4.11 1.94
N ALA A 130 12.05 -4.71 0.90
CA ALA A 130 11.81 -6.14 0.84
C ALA A 130 13.11 -6.98 0.84
N GLN A 131 14.15 -6.49 0.17
CA GLN A 131 15.48 -7.12 0.21
C GLN A 131 16.08 -7.07 1.62
N GLU A 132 16.01 -5.92 2.29
CA GLU A 132 16.47 -5.78 3.69
C GLU A 132 15.67 -6.67 4.65
N LEU A 133 14.35 -6.77 4.47
CA LEU A 133 13.52 -7.72 5.22
C LEU A 133 13.99 -9.16 5.01
N ASN A 134 14.27 -9.56 3.77
CA ASN A 134 14.75 -10.90 3.49
C ASN A 134 16.09 -11.16 4.18
N LEU A 135 17.02 -10.20 4.20
CA LEU A 135 18.29 -10.31 4.91
C LEU A 135 18.08 -10.50 6.42
N ILE A 136 17.19 -9.71 7.04
CA ILE A 136 16.79 -9.91 8.43
C ILE A 136 16.23 -11.33 8.62
N GLY A 137 15.34 -11.77 7.73
CA GLY A 137 14.81 -13.13 7.78
C GLY A 137 15.90 -14.20 7.72
N TYR A 138 16.90 -14.06 6.84
CA TYR A 138 18.03 -14.99 6.80
C TYR A 138 18.84 -15.02 8.10
N SER A 139 19.04 -13.86 8.74
CA SER A 139 19.80 -13.75 9.98
C SER A 139 19.16 -14.46 11.19
N LEU A 140 17.83 -14.66 11.14
CA LEU A 140 17.04 -15.30 12.19
C LEU A 140 16.90 -16.81 12.00
N MET A 141 17.33 -17.35 10.85
CA MET A 141 17.12 -18.74 10.49
C MET A 141 18.10 -19.63 11.26
N SER A 142 17.60 -20.62 11.98
CA SER A 142 18.41 -21.52 12.80
C SER A 142 19.47 -22.27 11.96
N ALA A 143 19.10 -22.66 10.75
CA ALA A 143 19.99 -23.31 9.79
C ALA A 143 21.17 -22.43 9.33
N TYR A 144 21.03 -21.11 9.35
CA TYR A 144 22.13 -20.20 9.01
C TYR A 144 23.24 -20.27 10.08
N LYS A 145 22.86 -20.26 11.36
CA LYS A 145 23.82 -20.39 12.46
C LYS A 145 24.41 -21.79 12.57
N GLN A 146 23.68 -22.82 12.17
CA GLN A 146 24.18 -24.21 12.18
C GLN A 146 25.27 -24.47 11.13
N HIS A 147 25.28 -23.70 10.03
CA HIS A 147 26.38 -23.71 9.05
C HIS A 147 27.59 -22.85 9.47
N GLN A 148 27.42 -21.98 10.47
CA GLN A 148 28.47 -21.12 11.00
C GLN A 148 29.23 -21.87 12.10
N GLN A 149 30.52 -22.11 11.90
CA GLN A 149 31.28 -23.02 12.76
C GLN A 149 31.33 -22.52 14.23
N PRO A 150 31.23 -23.42 15.22
CA PRO A 150 31.05 -23.07 16.64
C PRO A 150 32.22 -22.31 17.30
N HIS A 151 33.31 -22.01 16.59
CA HIS A 151 34.53 -21.40 17.14
C HIS A 151 34.70 -19.88 16.90
N GLU A 152 33.83 -19.23 16.11
CA GLU A 152 33.90 -17.78 15.78
C GLU A 152 32.73 -16.94 16.35
N MET A 153 31.89 -17.55 17.18
CA MET A 153 30.54 -17.09 17.57
C MET A 153 30.37 -15.63 18.08
N PRO A 154 31.25 -15.02 18.90
CA PRO A 154 30.93 -13.72 19.49
C PRO A 154 31.03 -12.53 18.51
N ALA A 155 31.98 -12.58 17.56
CA ALA A 155 32.18 -11.48 16.61
C ALA A 155 31.09 -11.47 15.51
N ASP A 156 30.67 -12.65 15.07
CA ASP A 156 29.68 -12.80 14.01
C ASP A 156 28.28 -12.42 14.46
N ILE A 157 27.88 -12.78 15.68
CA ILE A 157 26.57 -12.38 16.24
C ILE A 157 26.50 -10.87 16.42
N PHE A 158 27.58 -10.23 16.90
CA PHE A 158 27.62 -8.77 17.03
C PHE A 158 27.51 -8.07 15.67
N LYS A 159 28.22 -8.58 14.65
CA LYS A 159 28.14 -8.05 13.28
C LYS A 159 26.75 -8.23 12.67
N LEU A 160 26.12 -9.39 12.91
CA LEU A 160 24.77 -9.71 12.43
C LEU A 160 23.71 -8.83 13.13
N SER A 161 23.82 -8.68 14.44
CA SER A 161 23.02 -7.76 15.27
C SER A 161 23.13 -6.31 14.79
N SER A 162 24.36 -5.82 14.59
CA SER A 162 24.61 -4.48 14.05
C SER A 162 24.05 -4.32 12.64
N GLY A 163 24.16 -5.34 11.78
CA GLY A 163 23.59 -5.35 10.44
C GLY A 163 22.06 -5.27 10.47
N ASN A 164 21.42 -6.01 11.37
CA ASN A 164 19.97 -6.00 11.55
C ASN A 164 19.46 -4.63 12.03
N TRP A 165 20.20 -3.95 12.91
CA TRP A 165 19.86 -2.59 13.33
C TRP A 165 19.89 -1.59 12.15
N VAL A 166 20.94 -1.66 11.32
CA VAL A 166 21.06 -0.81 10.12
C VAL A 166 19.95 -1.11 9.11
N ALA A 167 19.63 -2.40 8.91
CA ALA A 167 18.55 -2.83 8.04
C ALA A 167 17.19 -2.29 8.54
N LEU A 168 16.89 -2.41 9.83
CA LEU A 168 15.66 -1.87 10.44
C LEU A 168 15.52 -0.35 10.24
N ALA A 169 16.59 0.41 10.46
CA ALA A 169 16.59 1.86 10.26
C ALA A 169 16.38 2.21 8.77
N LYS A 170 17.01 1.46 7.86
CA LYS A 170 16.86 1.64 6.41
C LYS A 170 15.44 1.33 5.95
N ILE A 171 14.84 0.24 6.42
CA ILE A 171 13.44 -0.13 6.15
C ILE A 171 12.50 0.98 6.61
N GLY A 172 12.67 1.48 7.83
CA GLY A 172 11.84 2.57 8.37
C GLY A 172 11.92 3.84 7.51
N LYS A 173 13.12 4.21 7.07
CA LYS A 173 13.33 5.35 6.16
C LYS A 173 12.69 5.12 4.78
N LEU A 174 12.87 3.95 4.19
CA LEU A 174 12.38 3.62 2.85
C LEU A 174 10.85 3.52 2.81
N LEU A 175 10.24 2.91 3.82
CA LEU A 175 8.79 2.71 3.91
C LEU A 175 8.07 3.88 4.60
N LYS A 176 8.80 4.86 5.14
CA LYS A 176 8.28 5.99 5.92
C LYS A 176 7.44 5.53 7.13
N VAL A 177 7.94 4.55 7.87
CA VAL A 177 7.30 3.98 9.06
C VAL A 177 8.28 3.87 10.22
N SER A 178 7.78 3.90 11.44
CA SER A 178 8.58 3.65 12.63
C SER A 178 8.90 2.16 12.76
N THR A 179 10.19 1.85 12.89
CA THR A 179 10.73 0.49 13.11
C THR A 179 11.46 0.34 14.44
N SER A 180 11.50 1.41 15.25
CA SER A 180 11.93 1.43 16.64
C SER A 180 10.93 2.27 17.45
N TYR A 181 10.77 1.92 18.73
CA TYR A 181 10.22 2.81 19.74
C TYR A 181 11.13 4.02 19.98
#